data_AF-A0A1F8XA53-F1
#
_entry.id   AF-A0A1F8XA53-F1
#
_cell.length_a   1.000
_cell.length_b   1.000
_cell.length_c   1.000
_cell.angle_alpha   90.00
_cell.angle_beta   90.00
_cell.angle_gamma   90.00
#
_symmetry.space_group_name_H-M   'P 1'
#
loop_
_entity.id
_entity.type
_entity.pdbx_description
1 polymer ?
#
loop_
_entity_poly.entity_id
_entity_poly.type
_entity_poly.pdbx_seq_one_letter_code
_entity_poly.pdbx_strand_id
1 'polypeptide(L)' 'MMSKVNKYMVVNDCIKLFPKTIGIFTQFRIDSCCGGAVSIEAAARRDGAPLEELMTALNEAASR' A
#
# COMPACT_ATOMS: atom_id res chain seq x y z
N MET A 1 11.08 -13.84 10.66
CA MET A 1 9.66 -13.53 10.44
C MET A 1 9.60 -12.53 9.30
N MET A 2 9.23 -12.94 8.07
CA MET A 2 9.08 -12.00 6.96
C MET A 2 7.89 -11.09 7.26
N SER A 3 8.16 -9.82 7.48
CA SER A 3 7.14 -8.80 7.73
C SER A 3 6.33 -8.60 6.45
N LYS A 4 5.18 -9.29 6.33
CA LYS A 4 4.24 -9.09 5.22
C LYS A 4 3.49 -7.78 5.37
N VAL A 5 3.18 -7.15 4.24
CA VAL A 5 2.28 -5.99 4.21
C VAL A 5 0.87 -6.45 4.56
N ASN A 6 0.21 -5.70 5.44
CA ASN A 6 -1.16 -5.95 5.89
C ASN A 6 -2.05 -4.77 5.44
N LYS A 7 -3.25 -5.05 4.94
CA LYS A 7 -4.23 -4.06 4.47
C LYS A 7 -4.68 -3.05 5.54
N TYR A 8 -4.53 -3.38 6.82
CA TYR A 8 -4.82 -2.48 7.95
C TYR A 8 -3.66 -1.53 8.28
N MET A 9 -2.48 -1.69 7.66
CA MET A 9 -1.38 -0.74 7.82
C MET A 9 -1.75 0.60 7.21
N VAL A 10 -1.28 1.67 7.85
CA VAL A 10 -1.33 3.02 7.30
C VAL A 10 -0.41 3.10 6.09
N VAL A 11 -0.88 3.71 4.99
CA VAL A 11 -0.12 3.80 3.73
C VAL A 11 1.28 4.41 3.97
N ASN A 12 1.36 5.51 4.72
CA ASN A 12 2.63 6.15 5.04
C ASN A 12 3.57 5.28 5.86
N ASP A 13 3.03 4.49 6.80
CA ASP A 13 3.86 3.59 7.61
C ASP A 13 4.33 2.39 6.78
N CYS A 14 3.50 1.89 5.86
CA CYS A 14 3.90 0.90 4.88
C CYS A 14 5.06 1.42 4.00
N ILE A 15 4.97 2.65 3.49
CA ILE A 15 6.04 3.25 2.68
C ILE A 15 7.33 3.45 3.49
N LYS A 16 7.23 3.88 4.76
CA LYS A 16 8.41 4.03 5.64
C LYS A 16 9.10 2.69 5.91
N LEU A 17 8.32 1.63 6.15
CA LEU A 17 8.84 0.28 6.40
C LEU A 17 9.35 -0.40 5.12
N PHE A 18 8.68 -0.14 3.99
CA PHE A 18 8.95 -0.77 2.70
C PHE A 18 8.99 0.30 1.59
N PRO A 19 10.08 1.08 1.45
CA PRO A 19 10.14 2.21 0.51
C PRO A 19 9.82 1.85 -0.95
N LYS A 20 10.08 0.60 -1.37
CA LYS A 20 9.75 0.11 -2.72
C LYS A 20 8.25 0.08 -3.02
N THR A 21 7.40 0.04 -1.99
CA THR A 21 5.93 0.02 -2.14
C THR A 21 5.37 1.33 -2.68
N ILE A 22 6.09 2.45 -2.59
CA ILE A 22 5.64 3.75 -3.12
C ILE A 22 5.33 3.69 -4.63
N GLY A 23 6.10 2.92 -5.39
CA GLY A 23 5.87 2.70 -6.82
C GLY A 23 4.58 1.95 -7.08
N ILE A 24 4.23 0.99 -6.22
CA ILE A 24 2.98 0.24 -6.31
C ILE A 24 1.79 1.16 -6.03
N PHE A 25 1.81 1.93 -4.95
CA PHE A 25 0.73 2.91 -4.69
C PHE A 25 0.51 3.87 -5.85
N THR A 26 1.61 4.32 -6.49
CA THR A 26 1.54 5.17 -7.70
C THR A 26 0.89 4.45 -8.89
N GLN A 27 1.25 3.19 -9.14
CA GLN A 27 0.67 2.39 -10.23
C GLN A 27 -0.85 2.17 -10.06
N PHE A 28 -1.29 1.95 -8.83
CA PHE A 28 -2.71 1.78 -8.49
C PHE A 28 -3.46 3.10 -8.30
N ARG A 29 -2.81 4.25 -8.58
CA ARG A 29 -3.36 5.61 -8.42
C ARG A 29 -3.90 5.89 -7.01
N ILE A 30 -3.27 5.30 -6.00
CA ILE A 30 -3.58 5.56 -4.59
C ILE A 30 -2.99 6.92 -4.22
N ASP A 31 -3.84 7.88 -3.80
CA ASP A 31 -3.37 9.18 -3.33
C ASP A 31 -2.76 9.06 -1.93
N SER A 32 -1.43 8.92 -1.92
CA SER A 32 -0.58 8.90 -0.73
C SER A 32 -0.15 10.29 -0.26
N CYS A 33 -0.33 11.35 -1.06
CA CYS A 33 0.09 12.72 -0.73
C CYS A 33 -0.85 13.40 0.27
N CYS A 34 -2.16 13.27 0.06
CA CYS A 34 -3.17 13.82 0.99
C CYS A 34 -3.89 12.72 1.80
N GLY A 35 -3.81 11.46 1.35
CA GLY A 35 -4.48 10.30 1.95
C GLY A 35 -3.61 9.36 2.78
N GLY A 36 -2.30 9.58 2.87
CA GLY A 36 -1.37 8.59 3.42
C GLY A 36 -1.55 8.23 4.90
N ALA A 37 -2.41 8.94 5.64
CA ALA A 37 -2.75 8.69 7.05
C ALA A 37 -3.88 7.65 7.26
N VAL A 38 -4.45 7.09 6.18
CA VAL A 38 -5.47 6.03 6.28
C VAL A 38 -4.88 4.65 5.98
N SER A 39 -5.64 3.59 6.29
CA SER A 39 -5.24 2.22 5.98
C SER A 39 -5.20 1.97 4.47
N ILE A 40 -4.38 1.02 4.04
CA ILE A 40 -4.30 0.60 2.63
C ILE A 40 -5.69 0.21 2.09
N GLU A 41 -6.49 -0.51 2.87
CA GLU A 41 -7.87 -0.87 2.49
C GLU A 41 -8.77 0.36 2.29
N ALA A 42 -8.70 1.34 3.21
CA ALA A 42 -9.49 2.55 3.11
C ALA A 42 -9.08 3.40 1.90
N ALA A 43 -7.78 3.52 1.64
CA ALA A 43 -7.24 4.23 0.48
C ALA A 43 -7.66 3.54 -0.82
N ALA A 44 -7.54 2.21 -0.91
CA ALA A 44 -7.96 1.44 -2.08
C ALA A 44 -9.45 1.58 -2.37
N ARG A 45 -10.30 1.52 -1.34
CA ARG A 45 -11.75 1.72 -1.50
C ARG A 45 -12.10 3.14 -1.94
N ARG A 46 -11.43 4.16 -1.39
CA ARG A 46 -11.65 5.56 -1.74
C ARG A 46 -11.26 5.82 -3.19
N ASP A 47 -10.13 5.29 -3.62
CA ASP A 47 -9.53 5.56 -4.93
C ASP A 47 -9.99 4.57 -6.02
N GLY A 48 -10.84 3.60 -5.65
CA GLY A 48 -11.39 2.60 -6.56
C GLY A 48 -10.38 1.54 -7.02
N ALA A 49 -9.30 1.34 -6.27
CA ALA A 49 -8.26 0.37 -6.60
C ALA A 49 -8.66 -1.06 -6.18
N PRO A 50 -8.32 -2.09 -6.98
CA PRO A 50 -8.58 -3.49 -6.63
C PRO A 50 -7.68 -3.91 -5.45
N LEU A 51 -8.29 -4.10 -4.28
CA LEU A 51 -7.57 -4.36 -3.03
C LEU A 51 -6.70 -5.63 -3.07
N GLU A 52 -7.21 -6.73 -3.63
CA GLU A 52 -6.50 -8.00 -3.69
C GLU A 52 -5.24 -7.91 -4.58
N GLU A 53 -5.36 -7.26 -5.74
CA GLU A 53 -4.24 -7.04 -6.66
C GLU A 53 -3.19 -6.10 -6.05
N LEU A 54 -3.64 -5.01 -5.41
CA LEU A 54 -2.78 -4.08 -4.68
C LEU A 54 -2.01 -4.82 -3.58
N MET A 55 -2.68 -5.63 -2.76
CA MET A 55 -2.06 -6.36 -1.66
C MET A 55 -1.04 -7.39 -2.14
N THR A 56 -1.31 -8.04 -3.27
CA THR A 56 -0.36 -8.97 -3.90
C THR A 56 0.90 -8.24 -4.34
N ALA A 57 0.75 -7.15 -5.11
CA ALA A 57 1.86 -6.34 -5.60
C ALA A 57 2.68 -5.72 -4.45
N LEU A 58 2.03 -5.26 -3.39
CA LEU A 58 2.70 -4.72 -2.19
C LEU A 58 3.52 -5.78 -1.46
N ASN A 59 2.98 -6.99 -1.29
CA ASN A 59 3.70 -8.08 -0.64
C ASN A 59 4.92 -8.54 -1.47
N GLU A 60 4.79 -8.59 -2.79
CA GLU A 60 5.91 -8.89 -3.69
C GLU A 60 7.00 -7.82 -3.59
N ALA A 61 6.61 -6.53 -3.65
CA ALA A 61 7.54 -5.41 -3.56
C ALA A 61 8.25 -5.32 -2.19
N ALA A 62 7.56 -5.65 -1.10
CA ALA A 62 8.11 -5.67 0.26
C ALA A 62 9.04 -6.86 0.53
N SER A 63 8.97 -7.93 -0.27
CA SER A 63 9.81 -9.13 -0.12
C SER A 63 11.18 -9.04 -0.80
N ARG A 64 11.44 -7.96 -1.55
CA ARG A 64 12.65 -7.74 -2.35
C ARG A 64 13.51 -6.61 -1.81
#